data_AF-A0A4U1IVV3-F1
#
_entry.id   AF-A0A4U1IVV3-F1
#
_cell.length_a   1.000
_cell.length_b   1.000
_cell.length_c   1.000
_cell.angle_alpha   90.00
_cell.angle_beta   90.00
_cell.angle_gamma   90.00
#
_symmetry.space_group_name_H-M   'P 1'
#
loop_
_entity.id
_entity.type
_entity.pdbx_description
1 polymer ?
#
loop_
_entity_poly.entity_id
_entity_poly.type
_entity_poly.pdbx_seq_one_letter_code
_entity_poly.pdbx_strand_id
1 'polypeptide(L)'
;MDITYTAGDAVRVSGLRYKKLDEILRSGLLKPSAGGGQGRGSPRRFTARDLLALRLTREILKAGIRVRTMVGLLRYVQRGHGFPELHELVNVAVWTDGDGVVLFDKTKKKSAAGSSERCVSHVVDLGPAAERVLRGIERIANTEPQSRKNKKDR
;
A
#
# COMPACT_ATOMS: atom_id res chain seq x y z
N MET A 1 -4.82 17.51 -7.00
CA MET A 1 -5.74 16.71 -6.17
C MET A 1 -5.39 15.26 -6.43
N ASP A 2 -4.84 14.57 -5.44
CA ASP A 2 -4.50 13.15 -5.60
C ASP A 2 -5.77 12.33 -5.79
N ILE A 3 -5.71 11.33 -6.67
CA ILE A 3 -6.81 10.39 -6.88
C ILE A 3 -6.99 9.59 -5.57
N THR A 4 -8.23 9.52 -5.09
CA THR A 4 -8.58 8.77 -3.88
C THR A 4 -9.58 7.66 -4.16
N TYR A 5 -9.44 6.56 -3.43
CA TYR A 5 -10.19 5.33 -3.64
C TYR A 5 -11.10 5.04 -2.44
N THR A 6 -12.22 4.36 -2.69
CA THR A 6 -13.14 3.95 -1.62
C THR A 6 -12.64 2.68 -0.90
N ALA A 7 -13.29 2.30 0.20
CA ALA A 7 -13.02 1.01 0.85
C ALA A 7 -13.33 -0.18 -0.09
N GLY A 8 -14.34 -0.07 -0.95
CA GLY A 8 -14.67 -1.11 -1.94
C GLY A 8 -13.55 -1.29 -2.96
N ASP A 9 -13.02 -0.17 -3.47
CA ASP A 9 -11.86 -0.18 -4.36
C ASP A 9 -10.62 -0.74 -3.67
N ALA A 10 -10.38 -0.35 -2.42
CA ALA A 10 -9.27 -0.87 -1.64
C ALA A 10 -9.32 -2.40 -1.47
N VAL A 11 -10.50 -2.96 -1.20
CA VAL A 11 -10.74 -4.41 -1.16
C VAL A 11 -10.50 -5.04 -2.53
N ARG A 12 -11.04 -4.47 -3.61
CA ARG A 12 -10.87 -5.00 -4.98
C ARG A 12 -9.41 -5.03 -5.41
N VAL A 13 -8.66 -3.96 -5.15
CA VAL A 13 -7.28 -3.78 -5.63
C VAL A 13 -6.28 -4.59 -4.78
N SER A 14 -6.36 -4.51 -3.45
CA SER A 14 -5.49 -5.32 -2.57
C SER A 14 -5.85 -6.82 -2.62
N GLY A 15 -7.12 -7.12 -2.90
CA GLY A 15 -7.76 -8.42 -2.81
C GLY A 15 -7.80 -8.99 -1.39
N LEU A 16 -7.72 -8.13 -0.38
CA LEU A 16 -8.12 -8.47 0.98
C LEU A 16 -9.63 -8.71 1.03
N ARG A 17 -10.11 -9.43 2.05
CA ARG A 17 -11.55 -9.46 2.37
C ARG A 17 -11.93 -8.15 3.08
N TYR A 18 -13.17 -7.71 2.92
CA TYR A 18 -13.67 -6.48 3.59
C TYR A 18 -13.48 -6.54 5.11
N LYS A 19 -13.81 -7.67 5.75
CA LYS A 19 -13.54 -7.90 7.17
C LYS A 19 -12.06 -7.74 7.54
N LYS A 20 -11.16 -8.22 6.67
CA LYS A 20 -9.72 -8.11 6.93
C LYS A 20 -9.23 -6.68 6.82
N LEU A 21 -9.75 -5.92 5.85
CA LEU A 21 -9.51 -4.48 5.77
C LEU A 21 -9.98 -3.80 7.07
N ASP A 22 -11.18 -4.08 7.54
CA ASP A 22 -11.69 -3.45 8.77
C ASP A 22 -10.86 -3.82 10.01
N GLU A 23 -10.44 -5.07 10.17
CA GLU A 23 -9.51 -5.50 11.22
C GLU A 23 -8.21 -4.69 11.21
N ILE A 24 -7.59 -4.51 10.03
CA ILE A 24 -6.34 -3.75 9.84
C ILE A 24 -6.52 -2.28 10.24
N LEU A 25 -7.63 -1.68 9.83
CA LEU A 25 -7.93 -0.27 10.11
C LEU A 25 -8.24 -0.05 11.59
N ARG A 26 -9.02 -0.95 12.20
CA ARG A 26 -9.41 -0.87 13.61
C ARG A 26 -8.24 -1.13 14.54
N SER A 27 -7.30 -2.01 14.17
CA SER A 27 -6.07 -2.22 14.94
C SER A 27 -5.06 -1.07 14.77
N GLY A 28 -5.30 -0.13 13.86
CA GLY A 28 -4.38 0.97 13.55
C GLY A 28 -3.11 0.54 12.83
N LEU A 29 -3.06 -0.70 12.31
CA LEU A 29 -1.90 -1.22 11.58
C LEU A 29 -1.63 -0.41 10.30
N LEU A 30 -2.71 0.03 9.65
CA LEU A 30 -2.69 0.96 8.53
C LEU A 30 -3.76 2.02 8.76
N LYS A 31 -3.41 3.28 8.55
CA LYS A 31 -4.37 4.40 8.56
C LYS A 31 -4.47 4.97 7.15
N PRO A 32 -5.68 5.21 6.60
CA PRO A 32 -5.83 5.79 5.28
C PRO A 32 -5.20 7.18 5.24
N SER A 33 -4.40 7.47 4.22
CA SER A 33 -3.64 8.72 4.12
C SER A 33 -4.50 9.89 3.62
N ALA A 34 -5.56 9.60 2.84
CA ALA A 34 -6.49 10.60 2.32
C ALA A 34 -7.79 10.72 3.15
N GLY A 35 -8.05 9.78 4.05
CA GLY A 35 -9.29 9.66 4.81
C GLY A 35 -9.14 10.20 6.23
N GLY A 36 -9.30 11.51 6.40
CA GLY A 36 -9.22 12.19 7.70
C GLY A 36 -9.85 13.58 7.72
N GLY A 37 -10.91 13.81 6.95
CA GLY A 37 -11.69 15.06 7.05
C GLY A 37 -12.40 15.12 8.40
N GLN A 38 -12.19 16.21 9.14
CA GLN A 38 -12.68 16.47 10.51
C GLN A 38 -14.20 16.24 10.64
N GLY A 39 -14.62 15.05 11.10
CA GLY A 39 -16.06 14.80 11.34
C GLY A 39 -16.41 13.35 11.62
N ARG A 40 -17.41 13.16 12.49
CA ARG A 40 -18.04 11.87 12.76
C ARG A 40 -18.77 11.42 11.48
N GLY A 41 -18.25 10.41 10.79
CA GLY A 41 -18.87 9.85 9.57
C GLY A 41 -18.13 10.13 8.25
N SER A 42 -16.98 10.81 8.26
CA SER A 42 -16.19 11.03 7.04
C SER A 42 -15.82 9.71 6.36
N PRO A 43 -16.05 9.55 5.04
CA PRO A 43 -15.77 8.31 4.34
C PRO A 43 -14.27 8.01 4.36
N ARG A 44 -13.92 6.74 4.60
CA ARG A 44 -12.53 6.26 4.52
C ARG A 44 -12.06 6.35 3.07
N ARG A 45 -11.04 7.18 2.82
CA ARG A 45 -10.44 7.42 1.50
C ARG A 45 -8.97 6.98 1.50
N PHE A 46 -8.59 6.27 0.46
CA PHE A 46 -7.27 5.66 0.31
C PHE A 46 -6.51 6.30 -0.84
N THR A 47 -5.19 6.45 -0.72
CA THR A 47 -4.31 6.83 -1.84
C THR A 47 -3.79 5.57 -2.56
N ALA A 48 -3.16 5.73 -3.72
CA ALA A 48 -2.50 4.62 -4.41
C ALA A 48 -1.43 3.94 -3.53
N ARG A 49 -0.73 4.71 -2.69
CA ARG A 49 0.25 4.18 -1.72
C ARG A 49 -0.41 3.37 -0.61
N ASP A 50 -1.60 3.78 -0.15
CA ASP A 50 -2.38 2.97 0.80
C ASP A 50 -2.83 1.65 0.17
N LEU A 51 -3.22 1.65 -1.10
CA LEU A 51 -3.59 0.44 -1.84
C LEU A 51 -2.41 -0.54 -1.94
N LEU A 52 -1.21 -0.01 -2.21
CA LEU A 52 0.03 -0.79 -2.21
C LEU A 52 0.35 -1.36 -0.82
N ALA A 53 0.27 -0.55 0.23
CA ALA A 53 0.49 -1.01 1.60
C ALA A 53 -0.50 -2.12 2.01
N LEU A 54 -1.78 -2.00 1.65
CA LEU A 54 -2.78 -3.05 1.86
C LEU A 54 -2.48 -4.32 1.06
N ARG A 55 -2.01 -4.17 -0.19
CA ARG A 55 -1.58 -5.30 -1.02
C ARG A 55 -0.40 -6.03 -0.40
N LEU A 56 0.63 -5.31 0.05
CA LEU A 56 1.79 -5.88 0.74
C LEU A 56 1.39 -6.58 2.03
N THR A 57 0.48 -5.98 2.79
CA THR A 57 -0.08 -6.60 4.00
C THR A 57 -0.66 -7.97 3.69
N ARG A 58 -1.41 -8.11 2.59
CA ARG A 58 -1.95 -9.40 2.17
C ARG A 58 -0.87 -10.43 1.88
N GLU A 59 0.18 -10.04 1.15
CA GLU A 59 1.23 -10.98 0.74
C GLU A 59 2.09 -11.42 1.93
N ILE A 60 2.43 -10.50 2.84
CA ILE A 60 3.16 -10.77 4.07
C ILE A 60 2.37 -11.74 4.97
N LEU A 61 1.06 -11.50 5.13
CA LEU A 61 0.19 -12.40 5.90
C LEU A 61 0.08 -13.79 5.26
N LYS A 62 0.04 -13.88 3.92
CA LYS A 62 0.06 -15.16 3.21
C LYS A 62 1.38 -15.91 3.36
N ALA A 63 2.50 -15.18 3.46
CA ALA A 63 3.82 -15.76 3.66
C ALA A 63 4.10 -16.18 5.12
N GLY A 64 3.18 -15.92 6.07
CA GLY A 64 3.36 -16.26 7.48
C GLY A 64 4.37 -15.38 8.22
N ILE A 65 4.73 -14.22 7.65
CA ILE A 65 5.69 -13.29 8.24
C ILE A 65 5.04 -12.56 9.44
N ARG A 66 5.81 -12.36 10.51
CA ARG A 66 5.32 -11.72 11.75
C ARG A 66 4.87 -10.28 11.49
N VAL A 67 3.72 -9.91 12.07
CA VAL A 67 3.10 -8.58 11.92
C VAL A 67 4.01 -7.44 12.38
N ARG A 68 4.86 -7.65 13.39
CA ARG A 68 5.76 -6.61 13.93
C ARG A 68 6.71 -6.06 12.86
N THR A 69 7.26 -6.93 12.01
CA THR A 69 8.17 -6.56 10.91
C THR A 69 7.47 -5.71 9.83
N MET A 70 6.16 -5.85 9.71
CA MET A 70 5.37 -5.17 8.68
C MET A 70 5.10 -3.69 9.00
N VAL A 71 5.06 -3.30 10.29
CA VAL A 71 4.67 -1.92 10.67
C VAL A 71 5.64 -0.88 10.11
N GLY A 72 6.95 -1.11 10.22
CA GLY A 72 7.98 -0.21 9.69
C GLY A 72 7.89 -0.08 8.17
N LEU A 73 7.76 -1.21 7.47
CA LEU A 73 7.58 -1.28 6.02
C LEU A 73 6.35 -0.50 5.54
N LEU A 74 5.18 -0.75 6.14
CA LEU A 74 3.94 -0.09 5.73
C LEU A 74 4.01 1.42 5.95
N ARG A 75 4.57 1.86 7.08
CA ARG A 75 4.77 3.29 7.36
C ARG A 75 5.69 3.94 6.33
N TYR A 76 6.78 3.27 5.97
CA TYR A 76 7.71 3.75 4.96
C TYR A 76 7.06 3.84 3.57
N VAL A 77 6.26 2.85 3.17
CA VAL A 77 5.51 2.90 1.90
C VAL A 77 4.48 4.04 1.88
N GLN A 78 3.77 4.27 3.00
CA GLN A 78 2.75 5.32 3.07
C GLN A 78 3.32 6.74 3.15
N ARG A 79 4.44 6.93 3.87
CA ARG A 79 4.92 8.27 4.29
C ARG A 79 6.40 8.52 4.02
N GLY A 80 7.13 7.57 3.45
CA GLY A 80 8.54 7.72 3.12
C GLY A 80 8.75 8.84 2.12
N HIS A 81 9.56 9.83 2.49
CA HIS A 81 10.02 10.85 1.54
C HIS A 81 10.83 10.19 0.43
N GLY A 82 10.57 10.58 -0.82
CA GLY A 82 11.24 10.01 -1.99
C GLY A 82 10.88 8.54 -2.26
N PHE A 83 9.82 8.01 -1.64
CA PHE A 83 9.32 6.68 -2.02
C PHE A 83 8.93 6.69 -3.51
N PRO A 84 9.42 5.73 -4.33
CA PRO A 84 9.21 5.75 -5.77
C PRO A 84 7.74 5.71 -6.16
N GLU A 85 7.44 6.22 -7.34
CA GLU A 85 6.09 6.13 -7.89
C GLU A 85 5.74 4.68 -8.26
N LEU A 86 4.45 4.36 -8.27
CA LEU A 86 4.00 2.96 -8.40
C LEU A 86 4.53 2.26 -9.65
N HIS A 87 4.68 2.98 -10.77
CA HIS A 87 5.23 2.42 -12.02
C HIS A 87 6.73 2.15 -11.95
N GLU A 88 7.46 2.78 -11.03
CA GLU A 88 8.90 2.59 -10.83
C GLU A 88 9.20 1.36 -9.95
N LEU A 89 8.20 0.90 -9.19
CA LEU A 89 8.34 -0.20 -8.24
C LEU A 89 8.46 -1.59 -8.88
N VAL A 90 8.24 -1.72 -10.19
CA VAL A 90 8.34 -3.00 -10.93
C VAL A 90 9.68 -3.69 -10.68
N ASN A 91 10.75 -2.89 -10.61
CA ASN A 91 12.09 -3.36 -10.35
C ASN A 91 12.55 -3.11 -8.92
N VAL A 92 11.67 -2.79 -7.98
CA VAL A 92 12.06 -2.49 -6.60
C VAL A 92 11.75 -3.68 -5.69
N ALA A 93 12.69 -4.01 -4.81
CA ALA A 93 12.49 -4.89 -3.67
C ALA A 93 12.78 -4.11 -2.37
N VAL A 94 12.22 -4.57 -1.26
CA VAL A 94 12.47 -3.99 0.06
C VAL A 94 13.10 -5.02 0.96
N TRP A 95 14.15 -4.63 1.65
CA TRP A 95 14.67 -5.37 2.79
C TRP A 95 14.20 -4.71 4.08
N THR A 96 13.83 -5.50 5.07
CA THR A 96 13.52 -5.01 6.42
C THR A 96 13.86 -6.05 7.48
N ASP A 97 14.41 -5.59 8.60
CA ASP A 97 14.61 -6.36 9.82
C ASP A 97 13.54 -6.08 10.89
N GLY A 98 12.59 -5.20 10.58
CA GLY A 98 11.51 -4.75 11.45
C GLY A 98 11.75 -3.39 12.09
N ASP A 99 12.98 -2.89 12.10
CA ASP A 99 13.35 -1.56 12.59
C ASP A 99 13.75 -0.64 11.43
N GLY A 100 14.52 -1.17 10.47
CA GLY A 100 14.95 -0.50 9.26
C GLY A 100 14.19 -0.98 8.01
N VAL A 101 14.13 -0.10 7.00
CA VAL A 101 13.59 -0.40 5.67
C VAL A 101 14.57 0.12 4.63
N VAL A 102 15.03 -0.74 3.73
CA VAL A 102 15.97 -0.39 2.67
C VAL A 102 15.38 -0.80 1.32
N LEU A 103 15.35 0.11 0.36
CA LEU A 103 14.93 -0.15 -1.01
C LEU A 103 16.10 -0.64 -1.87
N PHE A 104 15.83 -1.65 -2.69
CA PHE A 104 16.74 -2.22 -3.66
C PHE A 104 16.13 -2.07 -5.04
N ASP A 105 16.89 -1.49 -5.96
CA ASP A 105 16.58 -1.56 -7.37
C ASP A 105 17.22 -2.84 -7.93
N LYS A 106 16.41 -3.78 -8.41
CA LYS A 106 16.84 -5.04 -9.00
C LYS A 106 17.69 -4.85 -10.25
N THR A 107 17.54 -3.72 -10.94
CA THR A 107 18.35 -3.40 -12.14
C THR A 107 19.76 -2.95 -11.75
N LYS A 108 19.90 -2.33 -10.57
CA LYS A 108 21.19 -1.88 -10.05
C LYS A 108 21.73 -2.99 -9.15
N LYS A 109 22.79 -3.68 -9.59
CA LYS A 109 23.55 -4.65 -8.77
C LYS A 109 24.19 -3.95 -7.54
N LYS A 110 23.42 -3.55 -6.54
CA LYS A 110 23.91 -3.11 -5.24
C LYS A 110 23.40 -4.06 -4.18
N SER A 111 24.34 -4.81 -3.63
CA SER A 111 24.17 -5.75 -2.52
C SER A 111 23.55 -5.06 -1.31
N ALA A 112 22.63 -5.76 -0.65
CA ALA A 112 22.08 -5.32 0.63
C ALA A 112 23.17 -5.20 1.69
N ALA A 113 23.22 -4.05 2.35
CA ALA A 113 24.01 -3.87 3.55
C ALA A 113 23.49 -4.86 4.61
N GLY A 114 24.37 -5.77 5.04
CA GLY A 114 24.06 -6.76 6.06
C GLY A 114 23.74 -6.08 7.39
N SER A 115 22.60 -6.45 7.99
CA SER A 115 22.28 -6.06 9.36
C SER A 115 22.86 -7.08 10.35
N SER A 116 23.19 -6.57 11.52
CA SER A 116 23.98 -7.22 12.57
C SER A 116 23.31 -8.46 13.17
N GLU A 117 24.14 -9.25 13.86
CA GLU A 117 23.83 -10.55 14.44
C GLU A 117 22.74 -10.49 15.53
N ARG A 118 21.46 -10.50 15.11
CA ARG A 118 20.28 -11.13 15.78
C ARG A 118 18.91 -10.67 15.27
N CYS A 119 18.76 -10.22 14.02
CA CYS A 119 17.45 -9.90 13.45
C CYS A 119 17.08 -10.81 12.26
N VAL A 120 15.84 -11.33 12.24
CA VAL A 120 15.31 -12.05 11.08
C VAL A 120 14.97 -11.02 10.00
N SER A 121 15.82 -10.91 8.99
CA SER A 121 15.59 -10.02 7.86
C SER A 121 14.70 -10.65 6.79
N HIS A 122 13.82 -9.85 6.19
CA HIS A 122 12.93 -10.27 5.12
C HIS A 122 13.15 -9.39 3.88
N VAL A 123 13.23 -10.03 2.72
CA VAL A 123 13.20 -9.35 1.42
C VAL A 123 11.81 -9.51 0.81
N VAL A 124 11.17 -8.41 0.47
CA VAL A 124 9.83 -8.34 -0.11
C VAL A 124 9.93 -7.68 -1.48
N ASP A 125 9.62 -8.44 -2.53
CA ASP A 125 9.51 -7.90 -3.88
C ASP A 125 8.28 -7.01 -4.02
N LEU A 126 8.46 -5.75 -4.43
CA LEU A 126 7.34 -4.81 -4.63
C LEU A 126 6.72 -4.89 -6.02
N GLY A 127 7.44 -5.41 -7.02
CA GLY A 127 7.01 -5.38 -8.41
C GLY A 127 5.64 -6.03 -8.63
N PRO A 128 5.44 -7.30 -8.22
CA PRO A 128 4.16 -7.97 -8.35
C PRO A 128 3.02 -7.29 -7.58
N ALA A 129 3.35 -6.63 -6.45
CA ALA A 129 2.37 -5.88 -5.67
C ALA A 129 1.97 -4.59 -6.40
N ALA A 130 2.93 -3.84 -6.90
CA ALA A 130 2.73 -2.60 -7.64
C ALA A 130 1.96 -2.82 -8.94
N GLU A 131 2.35 -3.81 -9.75
CA GLU A 131 1.65 -4.16 -11.00
C GLU A 131 0.18 -4.51 -10.76
N ARG A 132 -0.10 -5.28 -9.70
CA ARG A 132 -1.49 -5.60 -9.37
C ARG A 132 -2.27 -4.37 -8.97
N VAL A 133 -1.65 -3.45 -8.23
CA VAL A 133 -2.31 -2.20 -7.82
C VAL A 133 -2.59 -1.33 -9.04
N LEU A 134 -1.60 -1.15 -9.93
CA LEU A 134 -1.74 -0.42 -11.18
C LEU A 134 -2.88 -0.97 -12.05
N ARG A 135 -2.86 -2.29 -12.33
CA ARG A 135 -3.95 -2.95 -13.08
C ARG A 135 -5.30 -2.80 -12.40
N GLY A 136 -5.33 -2.79 -11.07
CA GLY A 136 -6.53 -2.57 -10.28
C GLY A 136 -7.09 -1.17 -10.44
N ILE A 137 -6.21 -0.16 -10.39
CA ILE A 137 -6.54 1.26 -10.60
C ILE A 137 -7.06 1.48 -12.03
N GLU A 138 -6.39 0.93 -13.05
CA GLU A 138 -6.84 1.00 -14.44
C GLU A 138 -8.23 0.40 -14.63
N ARG A 139 -8.51 -0.75 -14.01
CA ARG A 139 -9.84 -1.37 -14.06
C ARG A 139 -10.90 -0.47 -13.43
N ILE A 140 -10.61 0.18 -12.31
CA ILE A 140 -11.55 1.10 -11.67
C ILE A 140 -11.84 2.28 -12.61
N ALA A 141 -10.78 2.88 -13.17
CA ALA A 141 -10.93 3.97 -14.15
C ALA A 141 -11.76 3.57 -15.37
N ASN A 142 -11.62 2.33 -15.85
CA ASN A 142 -12.39 1.80 -16.99
C ASN A 142 -13.82 1.36 -16.64
N THR A 143 -14.12 1.12 -15.35
CA THR A 143 -15.48 0.70 -14.90
C THR A 143 -16.38 1.91 -14.61
N GLU A 144 -15.81 3.10 -14.43
CA GLU A 144 -16.56 4.35 -14.31
C GLU A 144 -16.66 5.05 -15.68
N PRO A 145 -17.70 4.83 -16.51
CA PRO A 145 -18.07 5.86 -17.46
C PRO A 145 -18.38 7.12 -16.66
N GLN A 146 -17.94 8.28 -17.14
CA GLN A 146 -18.10 9.62 -16.54
C GLN A 146 -19.54 9.96 -16.09
N SER A 147 -20.03 9.35 -15.02
CA SER A 147 -21.32 9.64 -14.41
C SER A 147 -21.12 10.40 -13.10
N ARG A 148 -20.47 11.57 -13.23
CA ARG A 148 -20.75 12.76 -12.43
C ARG A 148 -20.62 14.00 -13.31
N LYS A 149 -21.27 14.00 -14.48
CA LYS A 149 -21.84 15.25 -14.99
C LYS A 149 -23.21 15.45 -14.31
N ASN A 150 -23.30 16.60 -13.66
CA ASN A 150 -24.48 17.39 -13.32
C ASN A 150 -25.24 17.19 -12.00
N LYS A 151 -25.57 18.39 -11.48
CA LYS A 151 -26.73 18.83 -10.68
C LYS A 151 -26.37 19.00 -9.19
N LYS A 152 -26.36 20.20 -8.59
CA LYS A 152 -27.12 21.47 -8.77
C LYS A 152 -26.46 22.52 -7.83
N ASP A 153 -26.65 23.84 -7.83
CA ASP A 153 -27.65 24.83 -8.30
C ASP A 153 -26.85 26.12 -8.65
N ARG A 154 -27.17 26.90 -9.69
CA ARG A 154 -28.26 27.90 -9.78
C ARG A 154 -28.29 28.92 -8.64
#